data_AF-A0A7Y8LTS9-F1
#
_entry.id   AF-A0A7Y8LTS9-F1
#
_cell.length_a   1.000
_cell.length_b   1.000
_cell.length_c   1.000
_cell.angle_alpha   90.00
_cell.angle_beta   90.00
_cell.angle_gamma   90.00
#
_symmetry.space_group_name_H-M   'P 1'
#
loop_
_entity.id
_entity.type
_entity.pdbx_description
1 polymer ?
#
loop_
_entity_poly.entity_id
_entity_poly.type
_entity_poly.pdbx_seq_one_letter_code
_entity_poly.pdbx_strand_id
1 'polypeptide(L)'
;MSERHLTDEELDRWLSGEELDQEVAEHAATCLLCWHRRANFLGAVAAARAAEPEAATLERWRETALERWSGGSAPRHRWWLAAAAVLFLVALLPVVAHLRAPRADLDAETVVQEVDTLLASDPLTALAPEELLETVVPAGGNATGGGVS
;
A
#
# COMPACT_ATOMS: atom_id res chain seq x y z
N MET A 1 34.56 -19.09 23.82
CA MET A 1 33.28 -19.79 23.60
C MET A 1 32.23 -19.10 24.45
N SER A 2 31.12 -18.67 23.83
CA SER A 2 30.06 -17.94 24.53
C SER A 2 29.27 -18.89 25.44
N GLU A 3 29.06 -18.51 26.70
CA GLU A 3 28.30 -19.30 27.68
C GLU A 3 26.79 -19.00 27.66
N ARG A 4 26.37 -17.97 26.91
CA ARG A 4 24.95 -17.63 26.76
C ARG A 4 24.30 -18.42 25.63
N HIS A 5 23.05 -18.82 25.82
CA HIS A 5 22.22 -19.37 24.74
C HIS A 5 21.85 -18.30 23.72
N LEU A 6 21.41 -18.75 22.53
CA LEU A 6 20.93 -17.86 21.47
C LEU A 6 19.71 -17.08 21.96
N THR A 7 19.70 -15.78 21.68
CA THR A 7 18.49 -14.96 21.82
C THR A 7 17.43 -15.39 20.81
N ASP A 8 16.20 -14.92 20.99
CA ASP A 8 15.10 -15.25 20.07
C ASP A 8 15.37 -14.69 18.66
N GLU A 9 15.98 -13.52 18.56
CA GLU A 9 16.39 -12.90 17.28
C GLU A 9 17.53 -13.67 16.59
N GLU A 10 18.51 -14.16 17.35
CA GLU A 10 19.59 -14.99 16.80
C GLU A 10 19.07 -16.37 16.36
N LEU A 11 18.12 -16.95 17.12
CA LEU A 11 17.46 -18.19 16.74
C LEU A 11 16.60 -18.01 15.48
N ASP A 12 15.90 -16.87 15.35
CA ASP A 12 15.09 -16.56 14.18
C ASP A 12 15.96 -16.44 12.92
N ARG A 13 17.08 -15.70 13.00
CA ARG A 13 18.09 -15.65 11.92
C ARG A 13 18.61 -17.03 11.55
N TRP A 14 18.88 -17.87 12.54
CA TRP A 14 19.33 -19.24 12.29
C TRP A 14 18.27 -20.11 11.60
N LEU A 15 16.99 -19.88 11.91
CA LEU A 15 15.85 -20.59 11.33
C LEU A 15 15.53 -20.10 9.92
N SER A 16 15.67 -18.80 9.65
CA SER A 16 15.47 -18.20 8.32
C SER A 16 16.63 -18.51 7.35
N GLY A 17 17.77 -18.98 7.87
CA GLY A 17 18.96 -19.26 7.08
C GLY A 17 19.83 -18.03 6.83
N GLU A 18 19.58 -16.94 7.57
CA GLU A 18 20.45 -15.77 7.59
C GLU A 18 21.79 -16.08 8.28
N GLU A 19 22.83 -15.33 7.91
CA GLU A 19 24.15 -15.47 8.51
C GLU A 19 24.13 -15.07 9.99
N LEU A 20 24.76 -15.92 10.80
CA LEU A 20 25.05 -15.64 12.20
C LEU A 20 26.50 -15.18 12.33
N ASP A 21 26.75 -14.33 13.32
CA ASP A 21 28.11 -14.01 13.73
C ASP A 21 28.88 -15.30 14.06
N GLN A 22 30.17 -15.34 13.70
CA GLN A 22 30.99 -16.55 13.80
C GLN A 22 30.95 -17.18 15.20
N GLU A 23 31.08 -16.38 16.25
CA GLU A 23 31.05 -16.87 17.64
C GLU A 23 29.68 -17.48 18.02
N VAL A 24 28.59 -16.94 17.49
CA VAL A 24 27.22 -17.43 17.71
C VAL A 24 26.99 -18.72 16.94
N ALA A 25 27.48 -18.81 15.70
CA ALA A 25 27.42 -20.01 14.88
C ALA A 25 28.18 -21.18 15.52
N GLU A 26 29.39 -20.92 16.03
CA GLU A 26 30.21 -21.92 16.75
C GLU A 26 29.53 -22.40 18.04
N HIS A 27 28.90 -21.49 18.79
CA HIS A 27 28.08 -21.87 19.94
C HIS A 27 26.87 -22.72 19.52
N ALA A 28 26.12 -22.29 18.49
CA ALA A 28 24.93 -23.01 18.02
C ALA A 28 25.25 -24.43 17.52
N ALA A 29 26.45 -24.65 16.98
CA ALA A 29 26.92 -25.97 16.54
C ALA A 29 27.22 -26.93 17.70
N THR A 30 27.53 -26.41 18.89
CA THR A 30 27.97 -27.20 20.06
C THR A 30 26.93 -27.26 21.18
N CYS A 31 26.05 -26.26 21.26
CA CYS A 31 25.07 -26.15 22.34
C CYS A 31 23.82 -27.01 22.07
N LEU A 32 23.70 -28.11 22.82
CA LEU A 32 22.57 -29.04 22.73
C LEU A 32 21.21 -28.37 22.98
N LEU A 33 21.13 -27.36 23.85
CA LEU A 33 19.87 -26.67 24.14
C LEU A 33 19.39 -25.85 22.93
N CYS A 34 20.29 -25.09 22.31
CA CYS A 34 19.99 -24.30 21.11
C CYS A 34 19.58 -25.23 19.95
N TRP A 35 20.25 -26.38 19.81
CA TRP A 35 19.91 -27.39 18.82
C TRP A 35 18.53 -28.01 19.07
N HIS A 36 18.23 -28.38 20.31
CA HIS A 36 16.91 -28.91 20.68
C HIS A 36 15.79 -27.89 20.43
N ARG A 37 16.03 -26.62 20.78
CA ARG A 37 15.08 -25.53 20.53
C ARG A 37 14.77 -25.37 19.04
N ARG A 38 15.79 -25.41 18.18
CA ARG A 38 15.64 -25.40 16.72
C ARG A 38 14.89 -26.62 16.21
N ALA A 39 15.25 -27.81 16.68
CA ALA A 39 14.60 -29.06 16.26
C ALA A 39 13.11 -29.07 16.62
N ASN A 40 12.73 -28.59 17.82
CA ASN A 40 11.34 -28.48 18.23
C ASN A 40 10.56 -27.51 17.36
N PHE A 41 11.14 -26.35 17.02
CA PHE A 41 10.50 -25.40 16.12
C PHE A 41 10.26 -26.01 14.73
N LEU A 42 11.29 -26.61 14.13
CA LEU A 42 11.17 -27.26 12.83
C LEU A 42 10.17 -28.42 12.86
N GLY A 43 10.13 -29.19 13.94
CA GLY A 43 9.15 -30.24 14.17
C GLY A 43 7.72 -29.70 14.23
N ALA A 44 7.49 -28.59 14.93
CA ALA A 44 6.18 -27.94 15.00
C ALA A 44 5.74 -27.41 13.63
N VAL A 45 6.65 -26.79 12.85
CA VAL A 45 6.37 -26.35 11.49
C VAL A 45 6.05 -27.53 10.57
N ALA A 46 6.80 -28.62 10.66
CA ALA A 46 6.55 -29.83 9.89
C ALA A 46 5.19 -30.45 10.23
N ALA A 47 4.84 -30.52 11.52
CA ALA A 47 3.55 -31.02 11.98
C ALA A 47 2.39 -30.14 11.47
N ALA A 48 2.56 -28.81 11.52
CA ALA A 48 1.57 -27.87 11.00
C ALA A 48 1.41 -27.97 9.47
N ARG A 49 2.49 -28.25 8.73
CA ARG A 49 2.43 -28.49 7.27
C ARG A 49 1.83 -29.85 6.90
N ALA A 50 2.06 -30.87 7.72
CA ALA A 50 1.57 -32.23 7.48
C ALA A 50 0.08 -32.39 7.82
N ALA A 51 -0.47 -31.51 8.64
CA ALA A 51 -1.91 -31.45 8.86
C ALA A 51 -2.60 -30.96 7.58
N GLU A 52 -3.10 -31.89 6.77
CA GLU A 52 -4.02 -31.53 5.70
C GLU A 52 -5.23 -30.83 6.33
N PRO A 53 -5.56 -29.60 5.91
CA PRO A 53 -6.75 -28.93 6.40
C PRO A 53 -7.97 -29.78 6.03
N GLU A 54 -8.85 -30.01 7.00
CA GLU A 54 -10.10 -30.74 6.76
C GLU A 54 -10.85 -30.13 5.56
N ALA A 55 -11.53 -30.97 4.77
CA ALA A 55 -12.28 -30.53 3.60
C ALA A 55 -13.27 -29.38 3.91
N ALA A 56 -13.88 -29.40 5.11
CA ALA A 56 -14.76 -28.34 5.59
C ALA A 56 -14.04 -26.99 5.82
N THR A 57 -12.76 -27.00 6.13
CA THR A 57 -11.94 -25.79 6.30
C THR A 57 -11.50 -25.23 4.95
N LEU A 58 -11.15 -26.11 4.00
CA LEU A 58 -10.85 -25.73 2.63
C LEU A 58 -12.04 -25.07 1.93
N GLU A 59 -13.25 -25.63 2.10
CA GLU A 59 -14.45 -25.03 1.51
C GLU A 59 -14.75 -23.65 2.10
N ARG A 60 -14.63 -23.48 3.42
CA ARG A 60 -14.80 -22.17 4.06
C ARG A 60 -13.79 -21.13 3.55
N TRP A 61 -12.53 -21.53 3.36
CA TRP A 61 -11.52 -20.62 2.81
C TRP A 61 -11.81 -20.26 1.36
N ARG A 62 -12.28 -21.21 0.57
CA ARG A 62 -12.73 -20.97 -0.81
C ARG A 62 -13.89 -19.99 -0.86
N GLU A 63 -14.93 -20.20 -0.06
CA GLU A 63 -16.07 -19.28 0.04
C GLU A 63 -15.62 -17.88 0.46
N THR A 64 -14.77 -17.76 1.49
CA THR A 64 -14.25 -16.47 1.96
C THR A 64 -13.40 -15.76 0.89
N ALA A 65 -12.58 -16.52 0.14
CA ALA A 65 -11.77 -15.98 -0.94
C ALA A 65 -12.64 -15.52 -2.11
N LEU A 66 -13.68 -16.28 -2.45
CA LEU A 66 -14.65 -15.92 -3.48
C LEU A 66 -15.42 -14.66 -3.10
N GLU A 67 -15.90 -14.53 -1.86
CA GLU A 67 -16.58 -13.33 -1.37
C GLU A 67 -15.68 -12.08 -1.45
N ARG A 68 -14.40 -12.23 -1.11
CA ARG A 68 -13.43 -11.12 -1.17
C ARG A 68 -13.09 -10.74 -2.61
N TRP A 69 -12.98 -11.72 -3.51
CA TRP A 69 -12.64 -11.50 -4.92
C TRP A 69 -13.83 -10.99 -5.74
N SER A 70 -15.04 -11.48 -5.47
CA SER A 70 -16.27 -11.04 -6.15
C SER A 70 -16.72 -9.63 -5.74
N GLY A 71 -15.88 -8.87 -5.04
CA GLY A 71 -16.22 -7.53 -4.54
C GLY A 71 -17.44 -7.60 -3.62
N GLY A 72 -17.48 -8.61 -2.74
CA GLY A 72 -18.56 -8.85 -1.78
C GLY A 72 -19.07 -7.52 -1.22
N SER A 73 -20.36 -7.28 -1.47
CA SER A 73 -21.05 -6.03 -1.17
C SER A 73 -20.61 -5.50 0.17
N ALA A 74 -20.03 -4.28 0.19
CA ALA A 74 -19.68 -3.61 1.42
C ALA A 74 -20.87 -3.73 2.39
N PRO A 75 -20.66 -4.24 3.62
CA PRO A 75 -21.76 -4.50 4.52
C PRO A 75 -22.51 -3.18 4.75
N ARG A 76 -23.81 -3.16 4.39
CA ARG A 76 -24.73 -2.01 4.52
C ARG A 76 -24.78 -1.44 5.95
N HIS A 77 -24.24 -2.17 6.93
CA HIS A 77 -24.13 -1.78 8.34
C HIS A 77 -23.04 -0.76 8.67
N ARG A 78 -22.30 -0.22 7.69
CA ARG A 78 -21.26 0.81 7.90
C ARG A 78 -21.62 2.21 7.39
N TRP A 79 -22.88 2.47 7.05
CA TRP A 79 -23.34 3.80 6.62
C TRP A 79 -23.03 4.91 7.64
N TRP A 80 -23.13 4.59 8.94
CA TRP A 80 -22.77 5.49 10.03
C TRP A 80 -21.29 5.91 10.05
N LEU A 81 -20.36 5.05 9.59
CA LEU A 81 -18.94 5.40 9.47
C LEU A 81 -18.70 6.37 8.31
N ALA A 82 -19.44 6.23 7.21
CA ALA A 82 -19.40 7.19 6.11
C ALA A 82 -19.95 8.56 6.56
N ALA A 83 -21.04 8.58 7.32
CA ALA A 83 -21.58 9.81 7.91
C ALA A 83 -20.60 10.46 8.89
N ALA A 84 -19.94 9.67 9.75
CA ALA A 84 -18.91 10.16 10.66
C ALA A 84 -17.69 10.72 9.92
N ALA A 85 -17.25 10.08 8.83
CA ALA A 85 -16.16 10.58 8.00
C ALA A 85 -16.51 11.92 7.32
N VAL A 86 -17.74 12.06 6.82
CA VAL A 86 -18.23 13.34 6.26
C VAL A 86 -18.27 14.42 7.33
N LEU A 87 -18.82 14.14 8.52
CA LEU A 87 -18.85 15.10 9.62
C LEU A 87 -17.45 15.51 10.08
N PHE A 88 -16.51 14.56 10.13
CA PHE A 88 -15.11 14.83 10.45
C PHE A 88 -14.44 15.73 9.42
N LEU A 89 -14.66 15.47 8.12
CA LEU A 89 -14.16 16.33 7.04
C LEU A 89 -14.77 17.74 7.11
N VAL A 90 -16.06 17.86 7.41
CA VAL A 90 -16.74 19.15 7.59
C VAL A 90 -16.21 19.90 8.80
N ALA A 91 -15.93 19.20 9.92
CA ALA A 91 -15.33 19.79 11.10
C ALA A 91 -13.86 20.21 10.87
N LEU A 92 -13.14 19.55 9.95
CA LEU A 92 -11.76 19.91 9.60
C LEU A 92 -11.66 21.10 8.65
N LEU A 93 -12.70 21.39 7.84
CA LEU A 93 -12.73 22.52 6.90
C LEU A 93 -12.35 23.86 7.53
N PRO A 94 -12.93 24.30 8.67
CA PRO A 94 -12.56 25.58 9.28
C PRO A 94 -11.10 25.60 9.78
N VAL A 95 -10.57 24.46 10.23
CA VAL A 95 -9.17 24.36 10.69
C VAL A 95 -8.20 24.50 9.51
N VAL A 96 -8.49 23.83 8.39
CA VAL A 96 -7.70 23.96 7.15
C VAL A 96 -7.85 25.36 6.53
N ALA A 97 -9.04 25.95 6.60
CA ALA A 97 -9.27 27.32 6.14
C ALA A 97 -8.51 28.35 6.99
N HIS A 98 -8.38 28.13 8.29
CA HIS A 98 -7.64 29.01 9.19
C HIS A 98 -6.11 28.88 9.06
N LEU A 99 -5.62 27.69 8.68
CA LEU A 99 -4.20 27.44 8.39
C LEU A 99 -3.76 27.96 7.01
N ARG A 100 -4.70 28.28 6.12
CA ARG A 100 -4.41 29.06 4.91
C ARG A 100 -4.33 30.53 5.31
N ALA A 101 -3.14 30.98 5.66
CA ALA A 101 -2.79 32.40 5.54
C ALA A 101 -3.23 32.91 4.15
N PRO A 102 -3.65 34.18 4.01
CA PRO A 102 -4.01 34.72 2.70
C PRO A 102 -2.78 34.54 1.81
N ARG A 103 -2.85 33.59 0.87
CA ARG A 103 -1.93 33.57 -0.26
C ARG A 103 -2.17 34.91 -0.93
N ALA A 104 -1.23 35.83 -0.76
CA ALA A 104 -1.11 36.97 -1.65
C ALA A 104 -1.25 36.43 -3.07
N ASP A 105 -2.15 37.04 -3.84
CA ASP A 105 -2.43 36.72 -5.23
C ASP A 105 -1.16 36.22 -5.93
N LEU A 106 -1.09 34.91 -6.15
CA LEU A 106 -0.28 34.38 -7.22
C LEU A 106 -1.03 34.83 -8.46
N ASP A 107 -0.62 35.99 -8.98
CA ASP A 107 -1.22 36.62 -10.13
C ASP A 107 -1.17 35.61 -11.28
N ALA A 108 -2.32 34.99 -11.53
CA ALA A 108 -2.44 33.90 -12.50
C ALA A 108 -1.96 34.35 -13.87
N GLU A 109 -2.09 35.65 -14.16
CA GLU A 109 -1.57 36.30 -15.34
C GLU A 109 -0.04 36.20 -15.42
N THR A 110 0.67 36.44 -14.30
CA THR A 110 2.14 36.34 -14.23
C THR A 110 2.60 34.90 -14.44
N VAL A 111 1.93 33.92 -13.82
CA VAL A 111 2.27 32.51 -13.97
C VAL A 111 2.03 32.02 -15.39
N VAL A 112 0.92 32.42 -16.02
CA VAL A 112 0.61 32.08 -17.42
C VAL A 112 1.65 32.68 -18.36
N GLN A 113 2.06 33.93 -18.12
CA GLN A 113 3.05 34.61 -18.96
C GLN A 113 4.44 33.97 -18.86
N GLU A 114 4.83 33.50 -17.67
CA GLU A 114 6.09 32.81 -17.43
C GLU A 114 6.09 31.38 -18.01
N VAL A 115 4.95 30.69 -17.97
CA VAL A 115 4.77 29.39 -18.64
C VAL A 115 4.79 29.53 -20.16
N ASP A 116 4.15 30.56 -20.73
CA ASP A 116 4.17 30.81 -22.18
C ASP A 116 5.58 31.15 -22.69
N THR A 117 6.37 31.90 -21.91
CA THR A 117 7.77 32.18 -22.27
C THR A 117 8.64 30.93 -22.20
N LEU A 118 8.42 30.06 -21.20
CA LEU A 118 9.10 28.76 -21.10
C LEU A 118 8.70 27.80 -22.24
N LEU A 119 7.42 27.76 -22.62
CA LEU A 119 6.93 26.94 -23.74
C LEU A 119 7.42 27.44 -25.10
N ALA A 120 7.53 28.76 -25.28
CA ALA A 120 8.08 29.35 -26.51
C ALA A 120 9.59 29.12 -26.68
N SER A 121 10.29 28.82 -25.58
CA SER A 121 11.72 28.50 -25.58
C SER A 121 12.03 26.99 -25.55
N ASP A 122 10.99 26.14 -25.49
CA ASP A 122 11.14 24.68 -25.52
C ASP A 122 11.32 24.17 -26.98
N PRO A 123 12.47 23.55 -27.32
CA PRO A 123 12.70 22.96 -28.64
C PRO A 123 11.77 21.79 -28.97
N LEU A 124 11.07 21.20 -27.98
CA LEU A 124 10.11 20.11 -28.20
C LEU A 124 8.81 20.60 -28.85
N THR A 125 8.42 21.86 -28.66
CA THR A 125 7.21 22.45 -29.25
C THR A 125 7.31 22.54 -30.79
N ALA A 126 8.52 22.66 -31.34
CA ALA A 126 8.77 22.65 -32.78
C ALA A 126 8.77 21.23 -33.40
N LEU A 127 8.80 20.18 -32.57
CA LEU A 127 8.95 18.79 -32.99
C LEU A 127 7.70 17.94 -32.73
N ALA A 128 6.66 18.48 -32.12
CA ALA A 128 5.42 17.76 -31.84
C ALA A 128 4.53 17.70 -33.11
N PRO A 129 4.35 16.52 -33.74
CA PRO A 129 3.39 16.35 -34.83
C PRO A 129 1.96 16.39 -34.25
N GLU A 130 1.02 17.03 -34.95
CA GLU A 130 -0.38 17.19 -34.51
C GLU A 130 -1.07 15.86 -34.16
N GLU A 131 -0.59 14.75 -34.70
CA GLU A 131 -1.12 13.39 -34.49
C GLU A 131 -0.98 12.88 -33.04
N LEU A 132 -0.08 13.45 -32.22
CA LEU A 132 0.06 13.05 -30.79
C LEU A 132 -0.91 13.78 -29.85
N LEU A 133 -1.53 14.88 -30.28
CA LEU A 133 -2.48 15.65 -29.47
C LEU A 133 -3.86 15.00 -29.40
N GLU A 134 -4.21 14.16 -30.38
CA GLU A 134 -5.53 13.51 -30.43
C GLU A 134 -5.63 12.26 -29.54
N THR A 135 -4.50 11.72 -29.06
CA THR A 135 -4.49 10.50 -28.25
C THR A 135 -4.73 10.75 -26.75
N VAL A 136 -4.69 12.02 -26.29
CA VAL A 136 -4.81 12.37 -24.86
C VAL A 136 -6.17 12.99 -24.50
N VAL A 137 -6.99 13.38 -25.50
CA VAL A 137 -8.36 13.87 -25.26
C VAL A 137 -9.36 12.85 -25.79
N PRO A 138 -10.04 12.05 -24.93
CA PRO A 138 -11.17 11.26 -25.40
C PRO A 138 -12.28 12.21 -25.84
N ALA A 139 -12.49 12.29 -27.15
CA ALA A 139 -13.64 12.94 -27.75
C ALA A 139 -14.93 12.24 -27.33
N GLY A 140 -15.82 12.94 -26.63
CA GLY A 140 -17.23 12.54 -26.53
C GLY A 140 -17.85 12.70 -25.14
N GLY A 141 -18.44 13.85 -24.90
CA GLY A 141 -19.30 14.09 -23.74
C GLY A 141 -20.10 15.39 -23.83
N ASN A 142 -20.75 15.65 -24.97
CA ASN A 142 -21.70 16.76 -25.09
C ASN A 142 -22.88 16.54 -24.13
N ALA A 143 -22.92 17.32 -23.05
CA ALA A 143 -24.06 17.44 -22.17
C ALA A 143 -24.32 18.92 -21.87
N THR A 144 -25.06 19.58 -22.75
CA THR A 144 -25.90 20.77 -22.47
C THR A 144 -26.99 20.76 -23.55
N GLY A 145 -28.27 20.58 -23.24
CA GLY A 145 -29.02 21.39 -22.29
C GLY A 145 -29.54 22.62 -23.04
N GLY A 146 -30.59 22.44 -23.85
CA GLY A 146 -31.21 23.51 -24.63
C GLY A 146 -32.73 23.38 -24.60
N GLY A 147 -33.35 24.00 -23.61
CA GLY A 147 -34.76 24.36 -23.65
C GLY A 147 -34.88 25.87 -23.48
N VAL A 148 -35.38 26.57 -24.49
CA VAL A 148 -36.11 27.85 -24.40
C VAL A 148 -37.01 27.96 -25.63
N SER A 149 -38.30 28.17 -25.37
CA SER A 149 -39.39 28.78 -26.17
C SER A 149 -39.60 28.40 -27.63
#